data_AF-A0A4Z1BVR6-F1
#
_entry.id   AF-A0A4Z1BVR6-F1
#
_cell.length_a   1.000
_cell.length_b   1.000
_cell.length_c   1.000
_cell.angle_alpha   90.00
_cell.angle_beta   90.00
_cell.angle_gamma   90.00
#
_symmetry.space_group_name_H-M   'P 1'
#
loop_
_entity.id
_entity.type
_entity.pdbx_description
1 polymer ?
#
loop_
_entity_poly.entity_id
_entity_poly.type
_entity_poly.pdbx_seq_one_letter_code
_entity_poly.pdbx_strand_id
1 'polypeptide(L)' 'ARGDQKRVETPGDALAAGADHIVVGRPIWQAADPRAAAQSILSQMS' A
#
# COMPACT_ATOMS: atom_id res chain seq x y z
N ALA A 1 -13.46 -6.81 -5.49
CA ALA A 1 -13.78 -5.76 -6.49
C ALA A 1 -12.65 -4.72 -6.48
N ARG A 2 -12.02 -4.50 -7.64
CA ARG A 2 -10.98 -3.48 -7.91
C ARG A 2 -11.60 -2.07 -8.01
N GLY A 3 -12.63 -1.81 -7.20
CA GLY A 3 -13.68 -0.86 -7.51
C GLY A 3 -13.43 0.48 -6.85
N ASP A 4 -12.96 1.44 -7.66
CA ASP A 4 -12.84 2.92 -7.49
C ASP A 4 -11.41 3.50 -7.57
N GLN A 5 -10.34 2.68 -7.43
CA GLN A 5 -8.96 3.19 -7.51
C GLN A 5 -8.51 3.35 -8.96
N LYS A 6 -8.44 4.62 -9.41
CA LYS A 6 -8.16 5.04 -10.79
C LYS A 6 -6.71 4.82 -11.25
N ARG A 7 -5.76 4.78 -10.31
CA ARG A 7 -4.41 4.23 -10.49
C ARG A 7 -4.06 3.44 -9.24
N VAL A 8 -3.69 2.17 -9.42
CA VAL A 8 -3.18 1.31 -8.36
C VAL A 8 -1.71 1.10 -8.68
N GLU A 9 -0.86 1.69 -7.86
CA GLU A 9 0.60 1.59 -7.93
C GLU A 9 1.05 0.88 -6.65
N THR A 10 2.14 0.10 -6.73
CA THR A 10 2.66 -0.54 -5.51
C THR A 10 3.34 0.52 -4.63
N PRO A 11 3.42 0.30 -3.30
CA PRO A 11 4.14 1.22 -2.42
C PRO A 11 5.60 1.46 -2.85
N GLY A 12 6.27 0.43 -3.37
CA GLY A 12 7.64 0.53 -3.89
C GLY A 12 7.75 1.40 -5.14
N ASP A 13 6.82 1.25 -6.09
CA ASP A 13 6.78 2.08 -7.30
C ASP A 13 6.50 3.56 -6.95
N ALA A 14 5.58 3.82 -6.01
CA ALA A 14 5.28 5.18 -5.55
C ALA A 14 6.50 5.85 -4.89
N LEU A 15 7.30 5.09 -4.14
CA LEU A 15 8.58 5.54 -3.59
C LEU A 15 9.57 5.91 -4.71
N ALA A 16 9.71 5.04 -5.72
CA ALA A 16 10.58 5.30 -6.87
C ALA A 16 10.12 6.51 -7.71
N ALA A 17 8.81 6.78 -7.75
CA ALA A 17 8.22 7.96 -8.37
C ALA A 17 8.43 9.25 -7.56
N GLY A 18 9.04 9.18 -6.37
CA GLY A 18 9.36 10.33 -5.52
C GLY A 18 8.26 10.71 -4.52
N ALA A 19 7.38 9.77 -4.14
CA ALA A 19 6.38 10.05 -3.11
C ALA A 19 7.03 10.13 -1.71
N ASP A 20 6.88 11.29 -1.06
CA ASP A 20 7.33 11.49 0.33
C ASP A 20 6.36 10.89 1.37
N HIS A 21 5.11 10.68 0.97
CA HIS A 21 4.07 10.13 1.84
C HIS A 21 3.10 9.23 1.08
N ILE A 22 2.89 8.02 1.60
CA ILE A 22 2.00 7.00 0.99
C ILE A 22 0.89 6.66 1.97
N VAL A 23 -0.36 6.88 1.56
CA VAL A 23 -1.55 6.55 2.36
C VAL A 23 -2.12 5.21 1.89
N VAL A 24 -2.07 4.20 2.76
CA VAL A 24 -2.67 2.88 2.50
C VAL A 24 -3.88 2.65 3.38
N GLY A 25 -5.07 2.65 2.77
CA GLY A 25 -6.35 2.45 3.48
C GLY A 25 -6.85 1.01 3.45
N ARG A 26 -7.74 0.70 2.49
CA ARG A 26 -8.43 -0.60 2.40
C ARG A 26 -7.53 -1.84 2.44
N PRO A 27 -6.34 -1.86 1.82
CA PRO A 27 -5.44 -3.01 1.90
C PRO A 27 -4.99 -3.36 3.33
N ILE A 28 -4.98 -2.41 4.26
CA ILE A 28 -4.61 -2.64 5.66
C ILE A 28 -5.85 -2.90 6.52
N TRP A 29 -6.87 -2.03 6.44
CA TRP A 29 -8.03 -2.11 7.33
C TRP A 29 -8.97 -3.30 7.02
N GLN A 30 -9.03 -3.78 5.77
CA GLN A 30 -9.83 -4.96 5.39
C GLN A 30 -9.04 -6.27 5.46
N ALA A 31 -7.76 -6.23 5.81
CA ALA A 31 -6.95 -7.44 5.94
C ALA A 31 -7.38 -8.24 7.18
N ALA A 32 -7.31 -9.57 7.08
CA ALA A 32 -7.54 -10.46 8.21
C ALA A 32 -6.54 -10.21 9.36
N ASP A 33 -5.32 -9.80 9.01
CA ASP A 33 -4.30 -9.32 9.95
C ASP A 33 -3.74 -7.97 9.45
N PRO A 34 -4.26 -6.85 9.99
CA PRO A 34 -3.80 -5.51 9.61
C PRO A 34 -2.32 -5.26 9.91
N ARG A 35 -1.78 -5.88 10.97
CA ARG A 35 -0.38 -5.70 11.35
C ARG A 35 0.52 -6.41 10.33
N ALA A 36 0.21 -7.65 10.00
CA ALA A 36 0.97 -8.39 8.99
C ALA A 36 0.89 -7.71 7.62
N ALA A 37 -0.28 -7.17 7.24
CA ALA A 37 -0.45 -6.40 6.00
C ALA A 37 0.44 -5.15 5.97
N ALA A 38 0.46 -4.37 7.05
CA ALA A 38 1.32 -3.19 7.16
C ALA A 38 2.82 -3.55 7.09
N GLN A 39 3.25 -4.63 7.77
CA GLN A 39 4.63 -5.09 7.72
C GLN A 39 5.06 -5.57 6.33
N SER A 40 4.17 -6.27 5.61
CA SER A 40 4.41 -6.69 4.23
C SER A 40 4.60 -5.50 3.30
N ILE A 41 3.79 -4.45 3.46
CA ILE A 41 3.93 -3.18 2.72
C ILE A 41 5.26 -2.51 3.03
N LEU A 42 5.63 -2.39 4.31
CA LEU A 42 6.91 -1.80 4.72
C LEU A 42 8.11 -2.56 4.15
N SER A 43 8.03 -3.90 4.07
CA SER A 43 9.10 -4.74 3.52
C SER A 43 9.28 -4.55 2.00
N GLN A 44 8.28 -4.00 1.30
CA GLN A 44 8.38 -3.66 -0.14
C GLN A 44 9.01 -2.28 -0.37
N MET A 45 9.22 -1.51 0.70
CA MET A 45 9.73 -0.13 0.66
C MET A 45 11.22 -0.02 1.02
N SER A 46 11.85 -1.14 1.44
CA SER A 46 13.28 -1.27 1.78
C SER A 46 14.07 -1.93 0.66
#